data_AF-A0A643C0C3-F1
#
_entry.id   AF-A0A643C0C3-F1
#
_cell.length_a   1.000
_cell.length_b   1.000
_cell.length_c   1.000
_cell.angle_alpha   90.00
_cell.angle_beta   90.00
_cell.angle_gamma   90.00
#
_symmetry.space_group_name_H-M   'P 1'
#
loop_
_entity.id
_entity.type
_entity.pdbx_description
1 polymer ?
#
loop_
_entity_poly.entity_id
_entity_poly.type
_entity_poly.pdbx_seq_one_letter_code
_entity_poly.pdbx_strand_id
1 'polypeptide(L)'
;AITLEGFSVIIAQLLGLKIGLTYDDIHKCSCPSAMCIMNHEAVVSSGIKIFSNCSMRDYRYFVSTFEGQCLQNFSKLKPLYQNQSVCGNGILEPQEECDCDSEQECRFKNCCDYNTCKLKDSAKCGSGSCCTSKCEISVAGTPCRKSVDPECDFTEYCNGTSNNCIPDTYAMNGQLCRLGTAYCYNGRCQTTDNQCAKIFGKGAEGAPFACFEEVNSLRNSLGNCGFKNSQPLPCEQKDVLCGKLACVWPHNNTYKSDVRSAVYSSTQGHVCITIGSSVRSGGRDYAYVADGTVCGSQMYCINKTCKEVPLMGYNCNATTKCRGNGICNNLGNCHCLPGYRPPDCELQIGSPGGSIDDGNDHKSVTIFTKKGYNTHQNWLILSFYIVLPFFIIFTIMIMKRNEMRKSCNKESAEYER
;
A
#
# COMPACT_ATOMS: atom_id res chain seq x y z
N ALA A 1 -22.97 -39.55 -8.50
CA ALA A 1 -23.13 -38.52 -7.46
C ALA A 1 -21.75 -37.92 -7.20
N ILE A 2 -21.65 -36.60 -7.09
CA ILE A 2 -20.37 -35.92 -6.81
C ILE A 2 -20.06 -36.12 -5.32
N THR A 3 -18.83 -36.55 -5.00
CA THR A 3 -18.40 -36.73 -3.61
C THR A 3 -18.18 -35.37 -2.95
N LEU A 4 -18.14 -35.31 -1.63
CA LEU A 4 -17.81 -34.07 -0.91
C LEU A 4 -16.43 -33.54 -1.35
N GLU A 5 -15.45 -34.43 -1.55
CA GLU A 5 -14.14 -34.07 -2.09
C GLU A 5 -14.24 -33.48 -3.51
N GLY A 6 -15.00 -34.10 -4.41
CA GLY A 6 -15.22 -33.58 -5.75
C GLY A 6 -15.93 -32.22 -5.74
N PHE A 7 -16.86 -32.01 -4.81
CA PHE A 7 -17.51 -30.72 -4.61
C PHE A 7 -16.53 -29.66 -4.09
N SER A 8 -15.67 -30.00 -3.12
CA SER A 8 -14.60 -29.13 -2.64
C SER A 8 -13.62 -28.74 -3.75
N VAL A 9 -13.26 -29.68 -4.63
CA VAL A 9 -12.41 -29.40 -5.80
C VAL A 9 -13.12 -28.46 -6.77
N ILE A 10 -14.42 -28.64 -7.04
CA ILE A 10 -15.20 -27.70 -7.87
C ILE A 10 -15.19 -26.30 -7.26
N ILE A 11 -15.44 -26.17 -5.95
CA ILE A 11 -15.42 -24.86 -5.28
C ILE A 11 -14.02 -24.25 -5.34
N ALA A 12 -12.97 -25.02 -5.06
CA ALA A 12 -11.59 -24.55 -5.15
C ALA A 12 -11.20 -24.14 -6.57
N GLN A 13 -11.65 -24.86 -7.59
CA GLN A 13 -11.47 -24.48 -8.99
C GLN A 13 -12.25 -23.20 -9.32
N LEU A 14 -13.51 -23.09 -8.91
CA LEU A 14 -14.31 -21.90 -9.15
C LEU A 14 -13.74 -20.67 -8.43
N LEU A 15 -13.28 -20.81 -7.20
CA LEU A 15 -12.61 -19.76 -6.43
C LEU A 15 -11.22 -19.45 -7.00
N GLY A 16 -10.45 -20.46 -7.40
CA GLY A 16 -9.19 -20.32 -8.14
C GLY A 16 -9.40 -19.55 -9.44
N LEU A 17 -10.47 -19.90 -10.16
CA LEU A 17 -11.06 -19.19 -11.30
C LEU A 17 -11.80 -17.89 -10.91
N LYS A 18 -11.74 -17.46 -9.66
CA LYS A 18 -12.12 -16.13 -9.18
C LYS A 18 -10.96 -15.41 -8.47
N ILE A 19 -9.74 -15.99 -8.39
CA ILE A 19 -8.51 -15.32 -7.89
C ILE A 19 -7.24 -15.47 -8.78
N GLY A 20 -7.37 -15.83 -10.05
CA GLY A 20 -6.43 -15.47 -11.11
C GLY A 20 -5.82 -16.67 -11.80
N LEU A 21 -6.11 -17.86 -11.29
CA LEU A 21 -5.58 -19.14 -11.73
C LEU A 21 -6.26 -19.57 -13.03
N THR A 22 -5.51 -20.25 -13.89
CA THR A 22 -5.98 -20.92 -15.10
C THR A 22 -5.96 -22.43 -14.94
N TYR A 23 -6.70 -23.17 -15.77
CA TYR A 23 -6.60 -24.64 -15.80
C TYR A 23 -5.20 -25.06 -16.25
N ASP A 24 -4.67 -26.11 -15.62
CA ASP A 24 -3.32 -26.63 -15.84
C ASP A 24 -3.19 -27.25 -17.24
N ASP A 25 -2.21 -26.77 -18.01
CA ASP A 25 -1.75 -27.42 -19.23
C ASP A 25 -0.75 -28.52 -18.85
N ILE A 26 -1.12 -29.79 -19.04
CA ILE A 26 -0.34 -30.98 -18.63
C ILE A 26 1.08 -30.97 -19.24
N HIS A 27 1.29 -30.29 -20.38
CA HIS A 27 2.59 -30.22 -21.04
C HIS A 27 3.46 -29.05 -20.58
N LYS A 28 2.90 -28.07 -19.87
CA LYS A 28 3.62 -26.84 -19.44
C LYS A 28 3.65 -26.65 -17.92
N CYS A 29 2.73 -27.28 -17.21
CA CYS A 29 2.54 -27.12 -15.78
C CYS A 29 3.06 -28.37 -15.05
N SER A 30 3.89 -28.13 -14.05
CA SER A 30 4.40 -29.17 -13.16
C SER A 30 3.49 -29.28 -11.94
N CYS A 31 2.97 -30.48 -11.72
CA CYS A 31 2.20 -30.83 -10.55
C CYS A 31 3.05 -31.74 -9.62
N PRO A 32 3.15 -31.44 -8.32
CA PRO A 32 3.85 -32.30 -7.36
C PRO A 32 3.18 -33.66 -7.11
N SER A 33 1.96 -33.84 -7.58
CA SER A 33 1.17 -35.07 -7.48
C SER A 33 0.70 -35.52 -8.86
N ALA A 34 0.05 -36.68 -8.93
CA ALA A 34 -0.50 -37.19 -10.19
C ALA A 34 -1.49 -36.22 -10.85
N MET A 35 -2.20 -35.42 -10.05
CA MET A 35 -3.15 -34.42 -10.52
C MET A 35 -3.24 -33.26 -9.51
N CYS A 36 -3.39 -32.04 -10.03
CA CYS A 36 -3.50 -30.81 -9.26
C CYS A 36 -4.91 -30.23 -9.35
N ILE A 37 -5.28 -29.36 -8.40
CA ILE A 37 -6.63 -28.81 -8.26
C ILE A 37 -7.13 -28.17 -9.57
N MET A 38 -6.27 -27.45 -10.30
CA MET A 38 -6.64 -26.79 -11.55
C MET A 38 -6.58 -27.70 -12.78
N ASN A 39 -6.61 -29.02 -12.64
CA ASN A 39 -6.83 -29.94 -13.75
C ASN A 39 -8.35 -30.18 -13.97
N HIS A 40 -8.82 -30.21 -15.21
CA HIS A 40 -10.23 -30.47 -15.54
C HIS A 40 -10.77 -31.79 -14.98
N GLU A 41 -9.93 -32.82 -14.88
CA GLU A 41 -10.29 -34.16 -14.40
C GLU A 41 -10.16 -34.31 -12.87
N ALA A 42 -9.74 -33.26 -12.15
CA ALA A 42 -9.57 -33.31 -10.70
C ALA A 42 -10.89 -33.54 -9.95
N VAL A 43 -12.01 -33.17 -10.55
CA VAL A 43 -13.36 -33.30 -9.96
C VAL A 43 -13.79 -34.75 -9.78
N VAL A 44 -13.27 -35.66 -10.61
CA VAL A 44 -13.59 -37.10 -10.56
C VAL A 44 -12.53 -37.91 -9.80
N SER A 45 -11.48 -37.24 -9.31
CA SER A 45 -10.36 -37.86 -8.60
C SER A 45 -10.45 -37.59 -7.10
N SER A 46 -10.05 -38.57 -6.28
CA SER A 46 -10.01 -38.43 -4.81
C SER A 46 -8.66 -37.91 -4.32
N GLY A 47 -8.66 -37.24 -3.17
CA GLY A 47 -7.42 -36.81 -2.49
C GLY A 47 -6.66 -35.64 -3.14
N ILE A 48 -7.27 -34.89 -4.07
CA ILE A 48 -6.64 -33.75 -4.73
C ILE A 48 -6.62 -32.53 -3.79
N LYS A 49 -5.42 -32.07 -3.42
CA LYS A 49 -5.23 -30.97 -2.45
C LYS A 49 -4.21 -29.91 -2.85
N ILE A 50 -3.53 -30.09 -3.99
CA ILE A 50 -2.33 -29.30 -4.33
C ILE A 50 -2.55 -28.52 -5.62
N PHE A 51 -2.09 -27.27 -5.64
CA PHE A 51 -2.03 -26.43 -6.84
C PHE A 51 -0.71 -26.63 -7.59
N SER A 52 -0.74 -26.52 -8.92
CA SER A 52 0.46 -26.65 -9.74
C SER A 52 1.40 -25.43 -9.63
N ASN A 53 2.60 -25.53 -10.18
CA ASN A 53 3.50 -24.38 -10.31
C ASN A 53 2.90 -23.24 -11.17
N CYS A 54 2.09 -23.56 -12.18
CA CYS A 54 1.37 -22.59 -13.01
C CYS A 54 0.33 -21.86 -12.17
N SER A 55 -0.47 -22.61 -11.41
CA SER A 55 -1.46 -22.05 -10.49
C SER A 55 -0.81 -21.09 -9.48
N MET A 56 0.34 -21.48 -8.90
CA MET A 56 1.08 -20.63 -7.97
C MET A 56 1.66 -19.38 -8.65
N ARG A 57 2.15 -19.49 -9.88
CA ARG A 57 2.62 -18.35 -10.67
C ARG A 57 1.47 -17.40 -11.00
N ASP A 58 0.32 -17.93 -11.42
CA ASP A 58 -0.88 -17.16 -11.71
C ASP A 58 -1.39 -16.45 -10.46
N TYR A 59 -1.36 -17.11 -9.30
CA TYR A 59 -1.70 -16.51 -8.03
C TYR A 59 -0.72 -15.41 -7.60
N ARG A 60 0.59 -15.62 -7.72
CA ARG A 60 1.59 -14.57 -7.46
C ARG A 60 1.42 -13.38 -8.37
N TYR A 61 1.12 -13.62 -9.65
CA TYR A 61 0.77 -12.57 -10.59
C TYR A 61 -0.51 -11.86 -10.12
N PHE A 62 -1.54 -12.61 -9.74
CA PHE A 62 -2.78 -12.05 -9.23
C PHE A 62 -2.57 -11.21 -7.97
N VAL A 63 -1.80 -11.64 -6.97
CA VAL A 63 -1.60 -10.84 -5.74
C VAL A 63 -0.70 -9.63 -5.99
N SER A 64 0.29 -9.73 -6.89
CA SER A 64 1.18 -8.59 -7.23
C SER A 64 0.50 -7.57 -8.16
N THR A 65 -0.41 -8.04 -8.99
CA THR A 65 -1.16 -7.24 -9.96
C THR A 65 -2.43 -6.72 -9.30
N PHE A 66 -3.25 -7.61 -8.76
CA PHE A 66 -4.54 -7.33 -8.17
C PHE A 66 -4.48 -7.17 -6.66
N GLU A 67 -5.10 -6.08 -6.20
CA GLU A 67 -5.24 -5.83 -4.79
C GLU A 67 -6.53 -6.47 -4.28
N GLY A 68 -6.38 -7.62 -3.61
CA GLY A 68 -7.44 -8.29 -2.86
C GLY A 68 -7.79 -7.53 -1.58
N GLN A 69 -8.05 -6.23 -1.64
CA GLN A 69 -8.35 -5.40 -0.46
C GLN A 69 -9.52 -5.96 0.36
N CYS A 70 -10.52 -6.56 -0.30
CA CYS A 70 -11.62 -7.26 0.38
C CYS A 70 -11.21 -8.60 1.00
N LEU A 71 -10.13 -9.22 0.54
CA LEU A 71 -9.56 -10.46 1.08
C LEU A 71 -8.54 -10.20 2.21
N GLN A 72 -8.08 -8.96 2.39
CA GLN A 72 -7.15 -8.58 3.45
C GLN A 72 -7.87 -8.07 4.73
N ASN A 73 -9.14 -7.67 4.62
CA ASN A 73 -9.94 -7.17 5.74
C ASN A 73 -10.64 -8.32 6.49
N PHE A 74 -9.87 -9.10 7.26
CA PHE A 74 -10.41 -10.18 8.09
C PHE A 74 -11.29 -9.68 9.25
N SER A 75 -11.11 -8.42 9.66
CA SER A 75 -11.81 -7.80 10.79
C SER A 75 -13.33 -7.68 10.61
N LYS A 76 -13.85 -7.82 9.37
CA LYS A 76 -15.29 -7.77 9.05
C LYS A 76 -15.91 -9.14 8.75
N LEU A 77 -15.13 -10.22 8.75
CA LEU A 77 -15.67 -11.57 8.61
C LEU A 77 -16.32 -11.97 9.94
N LYS A 78 -17.64 -11.78 10.05
CA LYS A 78 -18.43 -12.56 11.00
C LYS A 78 -18.66 -13.93 10.36
N PRO A 79 -18.11 -15.03 10.92
CA PRO A 79 -18.36 -16.36 10.38
C PRO A 79 -19.86 -16.64 10.39
N LEU A 80 -20.46 -16.85 9.22
CA LEU A 80 -21.86 -17.26 9.08
C LEU A 80 -22.09 -18.72 9.53
N TYR A 81 -21.03 -19.48 9.77
CA TYR A 81 -21.06 -20.84 10.28
C TYR A 81 -20.39 -20.90 11.66
N GLN A 82 -21.20 -20.75 12.71
CA GLN A 82 -20.75 -20.71 14.11
C GLN A 82 -20.43 -22.06 14.74
N ASN A 83 -20.42 -23.17 13.99
CA ASN A 83 -20.51 -24.50 14.61
C ASN A 83 -19.21 -25.33 14.66
N GLN A 84 -18.09 -24.89 14.07
CA GLN A 84 -16.80 -25.51 14.35
C GLN A 84 -15.65 -24.63 13.87
N SER A 85 -14.82 -24.16 14.80
CA SER A 85 -13.51 -23.59 14.48
C SER A 85 -12.63 -24.66 13.83
N VAL A 86 -11.88 -24.28 12.80
CA VAL A 86 -11.02 -25.18 12.03
C VAL A 86 -9.58 -24.81 12.29
N CYS A 87 -9.00 -25.47 13.31
CA CYS A 87 -7.62 -25.24 13.68
C CYS A 87 -6.64 -25.57 12.55
N GLY A 88 -5.72 -24.64 12.29
CA GLY A 88 -4.65 -24.76 11.31
C GLY A 88 -5.00 -24.17 9.94
N ASN A 89 -6.03 -23.33 9.86
CA ASN A 89 -6.45 -22.64 8.62
C ASN A 89 -5.89 -21.20 8.52
N GLY A 90 -5.13 -20.74 9.52
CA GLY A 90 -4.52 -19.41 9.59
C GLY A 90 -5.50 -18.28 9.94
N ILE A 91 -6.76 -18.59 10.25
CA ILE A 91 -7.80 -17.63 10.64
C ILE A 91 -8.09 -17.82 12.11
N LEU A 92 -7.84 -16.80 12.93
CA LEU A 92 -8.15 -16.88 14.34
C LEU A 92 -9.68 -16.87 14.56
N GLU A 93 -10.23 -18.02 14.96
CA GLU A 93 -11.66 -18.19 15.21
C GLU A 93 -12.01 -18.07 16.71
N PRO A 94 -13.29 -17.84 17.12
CA PRO A 94 -13.64 -17.51 18.50
C PRO A 94 -13.28 -18.54 19.59
N GLN A 95 -12.96 -19.79 19.22
CA GLN A 95 -12.59 -20.86 20.17
C GLN A 95 -11.08 -21.14 20.20
N GLU A 96 -10.30 -20.38 19.44
CA GLU A 96 -8.86 -20.56 19.29
C GLU A 96 -8.10 -19.43 20.00
N GLU A 97 -6.96 -19.74 20.60
CA GLU A 97 -6.08 -18.74 21.21
C GLU A 97 -5.01 -18.25 20.22
N CYS A 98 -4.70 -19.08 19.22
CA CYS A 98 -3.82 -18.80 18.10
C CYS A 98 -4.14 -19.74 16.95
N ASP A 99 -3.92 -19.31 15.71
CA ASP A 99 -3.87 -20.19 14.55
C ASP A 99 -2.68 -19.75 13.70
N CYS A 100 -1.66 -20.62 13.63
CA CYS A 100 -0.43 -20.34 12.90
C CYS A 100 -0.38 -21.06 11.55
N ASP A 101 -1.50 -21.51 11.01
CA ASP A 101 -1.58 -22.43 9.86
C ASP A 101 -1.15 -23.86 10.25
N SER A 102 -1.03 -24.73 9.24
CA SER A 102 -0.60 -26.11 9.34
C SER A 102 0.82 -26.29 9.90
N GLU A 103 1.16 -27.51 10.31
CA GLU A 103 2.49 -27.85 10.85
C GLU A 103 3.65 -27.36 9.96
N GLN A 104 3.49 -27.43 8.64
CA GLN A 104 4.56 -27.07 7.70
C GLN A 104 4.72 -25.55 7.56
N GLU A 105 3.61 -24.81 7.61
CA GLU A 105 3.56 -23.37 7.35
C GLU A 105 3.66 -22.53 8.63
N CYS A 106 3.44 -23.15 9.79
CA CYS A 106 3.51 -22.49 11.08
C CYS A 106 4.89 -21.90 11.38
N ARG A 107 4.94 -20.56 11.35
CA ARG A 107 6.12 -19.76 11.73
C ARG A 107 6.29 -19.62 13.23
N PHE A 108 5.24 -19.89 13.99
CA PHE A 108 5.16 -19.69 15.44
C PHE A 108 5.09 -21.01 16.21
N LYS A 109 5.81 -22.06 15.78
CA LYS A 109 5.75 -23.40 16.39
C LYS A 109 6.08 -23.42 17.89
N ASN A 110 6.87 -22.46 18.36
CA ASN A 110 7.23 -22.31 19.76
C ASN A 110 6.16 -21.60 20.59
N CYS A 111 5.18 -20.97 19.94
CA CYS A 111 4.18 -20.11 20.55
C CYS A 111 2.77 -20.69 20.44
N CYS A 112 2.48 -21.37 19.33
CA CYS A 112 1.18 -21.94 19.03
C CYS A 112 1.33 -23.44 18.79
N ASP A 113 0.45 -24.23 19.37
CA ASP A 113 0.26 -25.62 18.98
C ASP A 113 -0.67 -25.70 17.77
N TYR A 114 -0.09 -25.97 16.60
CA TYR A 114 -0.80 -26.06 15.32
C TYR A 114 -1.86 -27.19 15.28
N ASN A 115 -1.84 -28.15 16.22
CA ASN A 115 -2.86 -29.20 16.28
C ASN A 115 -4.06 -28.81 17.14
N THR A 116 -3.84 -27.95 18.14
CA THR A 116 -4.85 -27.62 19.15
C THR A 116 -5.28 -26.15 19.14
N CYS A 117 -4.56 -25.30 18.41
CA CYS A 117 -4.77 -23.85 18.30
C CYS A 117 -4.78 -23.14 19.66
N LYS A 118 -3.93 -23.65 20.55
CA LYS A 118 -3.68 -23.11 21.89
C LYS A 118 -2.28 -22.53 21.98
N LEU A 119 -2.15 -21.50 22.80
CA LEU A 119 -0.85 -20.92 23.10
C LEU A 119 -0.03 -21.90 23.95
N LYS A 120 1.27 -21.93 23.69
CA LYS A 120 2.24 -22.71 24.46
C LYS A 120 2.80 -21.88 25.60
N ASP A 121 2.98 -22.53 26.76
CA ASP A 121 3.66 -21.98 27.93
C ASP A 121 3.15 -20.57 28.34
N SER A 122 4.04 -19.58 28.33
CA SER A 122 3.77 -18.18 28.69
C SER A 122 3.63 -17.26 27.48
N ALA A 123 3.44 -17.82 26.28
CA ALA A 123 3.26 -17.06 25.04
C ALA A 123 2.14 -16.02 25.17
N LYS A 124 2.40 -14.80 24.69
CA LYS A 124 1.42 -13.71 24.62
C LYS A 124 0.71 -13.65 23.27
N CYS A 125 1.29 -14.26 22.25
CA CYS A 125 0.70 -14.40 20.93
C CYS A 125 1.32 -15.62 20.22
N GLY A 126 0.61 -16.15 19.23
CA GLY A 126 1.08 -17.26 18.39
C GLY A 126 0.68 -17.13 16.91
N SER A 127 0.10 -15.99 16.52
CA SER A 127 -0.40 -15.69 15.19
C SER A 127 -0.45 -14.18 14.97
N GLY A 128 -0.59 -13.74 13.71
CA GLY A 128 -0.71 -12.33 13.34
C GLY A 128 0.63 -11.63 13.03
N SER A 129 0.58 -10.57 12.24
CA SER A 129 1.77 -9.84 11.75
C SER A 129 2.47 -8.99 12.81
N CYS A 130 1.82 -8.76 13.96
CA CYS A 130 2.39 -8.08 15.12
C CYS A 130 2.80 -9.07 16.22
N CYS A 131 2.90 -10.37 15.94
CA CYS A 131 3.52 -11.34 16.85
C CYS A 131 4.99 -11.56 16.51
N THR A 132 5.86 -11.47 17.52
CA THR A 132 7.29 -11.73 17.35
C THR A 132 7.61 -13.22 17.43
N SER A 133 8.77 -13.64 16.90
CA SER A 133 9.23 -15.03 17.00
C SER A 133 9.50 -15.50 18.44
N LYS A 134 9.53 -14.57 19.40
CA LYS A 134 9.66 -14.84 20.84
C LYS A 134 8.31 -14.97 21.54
N CYS A 135 7.21 -15.04 20.78
CA CYS A 135 5.85 -15.17 21.30
C CYS A 135 5.37 -13.95 22.11
N GLU A 136 5.97 -12.78 21.84
CA GLU A 136 5.62 -11.50 22.45
C GLU A 136 4.94 -10.58 21.42
N ILE A 137 4.05 -9.71 21.91
CA ILE A 137 3.44 -8.65 21.09
C ILE A 137 4.52 -7.68 20.64
N SER A 138 4.54 -7.35 19.35
CA SER A 138 5.48 -6.40 18.78
C SER A 138 5.32 -5.03 19.40
N VAL A 139 6.43 -4.37 19.71
CA VAL A 139 6.44 -3.03 20.29
C VAL A 139 5.70 -2.02 19.40
N ALA A 140 5.07 -1.03 20.03
CA ALA A 140 4.34 0.00 19.31
C ALA A 140 5.25 0.74 18.30
N GLY A 141 4.74 1.05 17.11
CA GLY A 141 5.53 1.66 16.04
C GLY A 141 6.33 0.68 15.19
N THR A 142 6.18 -0.64 15.38
CA THR A 142 6.77 -1.64 14.47
C THR A 142 5.94 -1.74 13.19
N PRO A 143 6.49 -1.51 11.98
CA PRO A 143 5.70 -1.60 10.74
C PRO A 143 5.14 -3.01 10.51
N CYS A 144 3.82 -3.11 10.28
CA CYS A 144 3.13 -4.39 10.05
C CYS A 144 2.44 -4.49 8.68
N ARG A 145 2.14 -3.38 8.02
CA ARG A 145 1.74 -3.33 6.61
C ARG A 145 2.45 -2.17 5.93
N LYS A 146 3.04 -2.42 4.77
CA LYS A 146 3.70 -1.38 3.96
C LYS A 146 2.69 -0.78 2.99
N SER A 147 2.82 0.52 2.75
CA SER A 147 2.08 1.22 1.70
C SER A 147 2.29 0.56 0.33
N VAL A 148 1.19 0.34 -0.40
CA VAL A 148 1.17 -0.18 -1.77
C VAL A 148 1.28 0.91 -2.83
N ASP A 149 0.90 2.14 -2.48
CA ASP A 149 0.97 3.34 -3.30
C ASP A 149 1.37 4.52 -2.41
N PRO A 150 2.57 5.10 -2.58
CA PRO A 150 3.12 6.07 -1.65
C PRO A 150 2.35 7.41 -1.62
N GLU A 151 1.52 7.71 -2.63
CA GLU A 151 0.69 8.92 -2.66
C GLU A 151 -0.69 8.69 -2.04
N CYS A 152 -1.21 7.46 -2.13
CA CYS A 152 -2.60 7.15 -1.82
C CYS A 152 -2.81 6.17 -0.67
N ASP A 153 -1.79 5.42 -0.25
CA ASP A 153 -1.87 4.39 0.79
C ASP A 153 -0.83 4.63 1.88
N PHE A 154 -1.17 4.31 3.13
CA PHE A 154 -0.31 4.58 4.27
C PHE A 154 0.41 3.31 4.75
N THR A 155 1.37 3.49 5.65
CA THR A 155 2.04 2.35 6.33
C THR A 155 1.45 2.24 7.72
N GLU A 156 1.07 1.05 8.13
CA GLU A 156 0.51 0.77 9.45
C GLU A 156 1.52 0.10 10.35
N TYR A 157 1.34 0.36 11.64
CA TYR A 157 2.23 -0.05 12.69
C TYR A 157 1.48 -0.86 13.74
N CYS A 158 2.19 -1.79 14.37
CA CYS A 158 1.70 -2.46 15.55
C CYS A 158 1.47 -1.44 16.66
N ASN A 159 0.36 -1.57 17.39
CA ASN A 159 -0.02 -0.68 18.48
C ASN A 159 0.57 -1.08 19.85
N GLY A 160 1.36 -2.17 19.91
CA GLY A 160 1.94 -2.68 21.15
C GLY A 160 1.00 -3.50 22.04
N THR A 161 -0.26 -3.67 21.67
CA THR A 161 -1.28 -4.35 22.49
C THR A 161 -1.98 -5.50 21.77
N SER A 162 -1.94 -5.52 20.43
CA SER A 162 -2.55 -6.54 19.57
C SER A 162 -1.50 -7.33 18.80
N ASN A 163 -1.75 -8.62 18.59
CA ASN A 163 -0.94 -9.50 17.73
C ASN A 163 -1.25 -9.32 16.23
N ASN A 164 -2.39 -8.73 15.90
CA ASN A 164 -2.77 -8.34 14.56
C ASN A 164 -2.40 -6.89 14.28
N CYS A 165 -2.03 -6.61 13.03
CA CYS A 165 -1.93 -5.23 12.54
C CYS A 165 -3.29 -4.55 12.64
N ILE A 166 -3.25 -3.25 12.84
CA ILE A 166 -4.43 -2.40 12.76
C ILE A 166 -5.06 -2.42 11.34
N PRO A 167 -6.31 -1.97 11.18
CA PRO A 167 -6.96 -1.91 9.86
C PRO A 167 -6.19 -1.06 8.85
N ASP A 168 -6.24 -1.45 7.58
CA ASP A 168 -5.65 -0.74 6.45
C ASP A 168 -6.21 0.69 6.32
N THR A 169 -5.31 1.68 6.33
CA THR A 169 -5.61 3.09 6.18
C THR A 169 -5.00 3.65 4.91
N TYR A 170 -5.80 4.43 4.18
CA TYR A 170 -5.39 5.04 2.91
C TYR A 170 -6.07 6.38 2.71
N ALA A 171 -5.55 7.19 1.79
CA ALA A 171 -6.11 8.48 1.42
C ALA A 171 -7.57 8.32 0.96
N MET A 172 -8.43 9.21 1.43
CA MET A 172 -9.84 9.19 1.08
C MET A 172 -10.04 9.27 -0.44
N ASN A 173 -11.05 8.55 -0.94
CA ASN A 173 -11.37 8.53 -2.36
C ASN A 173 -11.64 9.95 -2.88
N GLY A 174 -10.98 10.31 -3.99
CA GLY A 174 -11.03 11.66 -4.55
C GLY A 174 -9.90 12.59 -4.10
N GLN A 175 -9.01 12.16 -3.20
CA GLN A 175 -7.76 12.88 -2.94
C GLN A 175 -6.92 12.95 -4.21
N LEU A 176 -6.35 14.12 -4.52
CA LEU A 176 -5.51 14.31 -5.70
C LEU A 176 -4.16 13.59 -5.55
N CYS A 177 -3.70 12.97 -6.64
CA CYS A 177 -2.37 12.36 -6.79
C CYS A 177 -1.79 12.70 -8.17
N ARG A 178 -0.54 12.28 -8.45
CA ARG A 178 0.17 12.56 -9.72
C ARG A 178 0.20 14.04 -10.07
N LEU A 179 0.65 14.85 -9.12
CA LEU A 179 0.71 16.31 -9.27
C LEU A 179 -0.66 16.94 -9.62
N GLY A 180 -1.75 16.31 -9.18
CA GLY A 180 -3.11 16.80 -9.39
C GLY A 180 -3.76 16.37 -10.71
N THR A 181 -3.16 15.42 -11.43
CA THR A 181 -3.72 14.89 -12.69
C THR A 181 -4.58 13.64 -12.51
N ALA A 182 -4.59 13.06 -11.30
CA ALA A 182 -5.34 11.84 -10.99
C ALA A 182 -5.93 11.87 -9.58
N TYR A 183 -6.74 10.85 -9.26
CA TYR A 183 -7.37 10.69 -7.96
C TYR A 183 -6.96 9.37 -7.29
N CYS A 184 -6.78 9.43 -5.98
CA CYS A 184 -6.73 8.26 -5.11
C CYS A 184 -8.10 7.61 -5.06
N TYR A 185 -8.14 6.30 -5.24
CA TYR A 185 -9.34 5.50 -5.06
C TYR A 185 -8.97 4.13 -4.50
N ASN A 186 -9.46 3.88 -3.29
CA ASN A 186 -9.13 2.73 -2.45
C ASN A 186 -7.62 2.53 -2.36
N GLY A 187 -6.88 3.53 -1.89
CA GLY A 187 -5.43 3.40 -1.67
C GLY A 187 -4.56 3.32 -2.93
N ARG A 188 -5.09 3.63 -4.11
CA ARG A 188 -4.29 3.67 -5.34
C ARG A 188 -4.52 4.93 -6.14
N CYS A 189 -3.45 5.45 -6.73
CA CYS A 189 -3.56 6.51 -7.72
C CYS A 189 -3.97 5.93 -9.07
N GLN A 190 -5.25 6.07 -9.43
CA GLN A 190 -5.84 5.42 -10.60
C GLN A 190 -5.56 6.20 -11.88
N THR A 191 -4.91 5.56 -12.85
CA THR A 191 -4.69 6.11 -14.20
C THR A 191 -4.85 5.02 -15.24
N THR A 192 -5.29 5.42 -16.44
CA THR A 192 -5.34 4.52 -17.61
C THR A 192 -3.95 3.98 -17.93
N ASP A 193 -2.90 4.80 -17.83
CA ASP A 193 -1.51 4.37 -18.03
C ASP A 193 -1.10 3.24 -17.10
N ASN A 194 -1.37 3.37 -15.80
CA ASN A 194 -1.04 2.33 -14.82
C ASN A 194 -1.83 1.04 -15.12
N GLN A 195 -3.09 1.16 -15.55
CA GLN A 195 -3.91 0.01 -15.91
C GLN A 195 -3.43 -0.67 -17.20
N CYS A 196 -3.09 0.11 -18.23
CA CYS A 196 -2.54 -0.36 -19.49
C CYS A 196 -1.18 -1.03 -19.28
N ALA A 197 -0.27 -0.41 -18.54
CA ALA A 197 1.03 -0.97 -18.21
C ALA A 197 0.94 -2.29 -17.44
N LYS A 198 -0.10 -2.44 -16.61
CA LYS A 198 -0.38 -3.65 -15.83
C LYS A 198 -0.94 -4.80 -16.68
N ILE A 199 -1.67 -4.50 -17.75
CA ILE A 199 -2.29 -5.50 -18.63
C ILE A 199 -1.35 -5.88 -19.78
N PHE A 200 -0.73 -4.88 -20.40
CA PHE A 200 0.07 -4.99 -21.61
C PHE A 200 1.58 -4.90 -21.35
N GLY A 201 1.99 -4.69 -20.10
CA GLY A 201 3.40 -4.60 -19.72
C GLY A 201 3.97 -3.19 -19.79
N LYS A 202 5.21 -3.04 -19.33
CA LYS A 202 5.91 -1.74 -19.24
C LYS A 202 5.98 -1.06 -20.61
N GLY A 203 5.59 0.22 -20.66
CA GLY A 203 5.59 1.03 -21.88
C GLY A 203 4.25 1.07 -22.62
N ALA A 204 3.24 0.32 -22.15
CA ALA A 204 1.87 0.54 -22.59
C ALA A 204 1.27 1.75 -21.86
N GLU A 205 0.58 2.60 -22.62
CA GLU A 205 -0.01 3.85 -22.15
C GLU A 205 -1.52 3.86 -22.42
N GLY A 206 -2.24 4.67 -21.66
CA GLY A 206 -3.65 4.95 -21.89
C GLY A 206 -3.85 5.58 -23.26
N ALA A 207 -4.92 5.17 -23.95
CA ALA A 207 -5.19 5.70 -25.28
C ALA A 207 -5.78 7.12 -25.24
N PRO A 208 -5.62 7.93 -26.31
CA PRO A 208 -6.33 9.19 -26.44
C PRO A 208 -7.84 8.97 -26.52
N PHE A 209 -8.61 10.04 -26.26
CA PHE A 209 -10.08 10.02 -26.31
C PHE A 209 -10.64 9.40 -27.61
N ALA A 210 -10.02 9.67 -28.76
CA ALA A 210 -10.42 9.11 -30.05
C ALA A 210 -10.47 7.57 -30.06
N CYS A 211 -9.52 6.91 -29.40
CA CYS A 211 -9.53 5.46 -29.26
C CYS A 211 -10.68 4.97 -28.38
N PHE A 212 -10.97 5.67 -27.29
CA PHE A 212 -12.10 5.34 -26.41
C PHE A 212 -13.44 5.52 -27.13
N GLU A 213 -13.61 6.60 -27.88
CA GLU A 213 -14.81 6.86 -28.67
C GLU A 213 -15.06 5.75 -29.67
N GLU A 214 -14.03 5.34 -30.40
CA GLU A 214 -14.17 4.27 -31.37
C GLU A 214 -14.44 2.92 -30.70
N VAL A 215 -13.62 2.51 -29.73
CA VAL A 215 -13.76 1.23 -29.04
C VAL A 215 -15.15 1.14 -28.39
N ASN A 216 -15.57 2.17 -27.66
CA ASN A 216 -16.84 2.14 -26.91
C ASN A 216 -18.07 2.46 -27.76
N SER A 217 -17.91 2.81 -29.04
CA SER A 217 -19.01 2.94 -30.02
C SER A 217 -19.48 1.60 -30.61
N LEU A 218 -18.67 0.53 -30.50
CA LEU A 218 -18.91 -0.76 -31.17
C LEU A 218 -20.17 -1.52 -30.71
N ARG A 219 -20.73 -1.18 -29.52
CA ARG A 219 -21.96 -1.77 -28.94
C ARG A 219 -21.94 -3.31 -28.90
N ASN A 220 -20.78 -3.88 -28.59
CA ASN A 220 -20.57 -5.33 -28.56
C ASN A 220 -19.73 -5.72 -27.33
N SER A 221 -19.29 -6.98 -27.24
CA SER A 221 -18.49 -7.47 -26.11
C SER A 221 -17.14 -6.76 -25.94
N LEU A 222 -16.61 -6.16 -27.02
CA LEU A 222 -15.33 -5.45 -27.06
C LEU A 222 -15.46 -3.95 -26.77
N GLY A 223 -16.69 -3.41 -26.80
CA GLY A 223 -16.97 -1.99 -26.68
C GLY A 223 -18.35 -1.72 -26.11
N ASN A 224 -18.42 -1.44 -24.81
CA ASN A 224 -19.67 -1.20 -24.08
C ASN A 224 -19.41 -0.58 -22.69
N CYS A 225 -20.46 -0.08 -22.05
CA CYS A 225 -20.46 0.43 -20.67
C CYS A 225 -21.19 -0.52 -19.71
N GLY A 226 -20.96 -1.82 -19.86
CA GLY A 226 -21.55 -2.87 -19.03
C GLY A 226 -22.59 -3.70 -19.77
N PHE A 227 -23.28 -4.56 -19.02
CA PHE A 227 -24.28 -5.48 -19.56
C PHE A 227 -25.59 -5.36 -18.79
N LYS A 228 -26.72 -5.44 -19.50
CA LYS A 228 -28.06 -5.59 -18.93
C LYS A 228 -28.70 -6.82 -19.56
N ASN A 229 -29.06 -7.81 -18.75
CA ASN A 229 -29.62 -9.09 -19.22
C ASN A 229 -28.74 -9.75 -20.32
N SER A 230 -27.43 -9.77 -20.11
CA SER A 230 -26.42 -10.28 -21.06
C SER A 230 -26.30 -9.51 -22.38
N GLN A 231 -27.01 -8.39 -22.54
CA GLN A 231 -26.87 -7.50 -23.69
C GLN A 231 -25.89 -6.36 -23.36
N PRO A 232 -24.92 -6.05 -24.25
CA PRO A 232 -23.99 -4.95 -24.04
C PRO A 232 -24.75 -3.60 -24.05
N LEU A 233 -24.48 -2.78 -23.06
CA LEU A 233 -25.03 -1.43 -22.96
C LEU A 233 -24.16 -0.44 -23.74
N PRO A 234 -24.72 0.41 -24.61
CA PRO A 234 -23.96 1.49 -25.23
C PRO A 234 -23.48 2.46 -24.15
N CYS A 235 -22.30 3.05 -24.37
CA CYS A 235 -21.84 4.16 -23.56
C CYS A 235 -22.56 5.45 -23.97
N GLU A 236 -22.97 6.26 -22.98
CA GLU A 236 -23.32 7.67 -23.23
C GLU A 236 -22.05 8.46 -23.54
N GLN A 237 -22.14 9.58 -24.25
CA GLN A 237 -20.97 10.36 -24.66
C GLN A 237 -20.07 10.75 -23.47
N LYS A 238 -20.67 11.11 -22.34
CA LYS A 238 -19.95 11.44 -21.10
C LYS A 238 -19.26 10.23 -20.44
N ASP A 239 -19.70 9.01 -20.74
CA ASP A 239 -19.25 7.77 -20.11
C ASP A 239 -18.26 7.00 -20.99
N VAL A 240 -17.97 7.50 -22.19
CA VAL A 240 -17.06 6.87 -23.17
C VAL A 240 -15.69 6.53 -22.56
N LEU A 241 -15.17 7.37 -21.66
CA LEU A 241 -13.89 7.14 -20.97
C LEU A 241 -13.99 6.16 -19.78
N CYS A 242 -15.19 5.71 -19.41
CA CYS A 242 -15.42 4.79 -18.31
C CYS A 242 -15.88 3.40 -18.75
N GLY A 243 -16.07 3.20 -20.06
CA GLY A 243 -16.41 1.93 -20.67
C GLY A 243 -15.23 0.96 -20.73
N LYS A 244 -15.06 0.29 -21.87
CA LYS A 244 -13.91 -0.57 -22.11
C LYS A 244 -12.63 0.25 -22.14
N LEU A 245 -11.58 -0.31 -21.56
CA LEU A 245 -10.25 0.28 -21.51
C LEU A 245 -9.64 0.26 -22.92
N ALA A 246 -9.14 1.42 -23.35
CA ALA A 246 -8.34 1.55 -24.55
C ALA A 246 -6.90 1.95 -24.17
N CYS A 247 -5.93 1.28 -24.79
CA CYS A 247 -4.50 1.50 -24.64
C CYS A 247 -3.83 1.73 -26.00
N VAL A 248 -2.67 2.39 -26.04
CA VAL A 248 -1.84 2.49 -27.24
C VAL A 248 -0.90 1.29 -27.31
N TRP A 249 -0.76 0.68 -28.49
CA TRP A 249 0.23 -0.38 -28.70
C TRP A 249 1.66 0.17 -28.58
N PRO A 250 2.53 -0.44 -27.74
CA PRO A 250 3.92 -0.03 -27.68
C PRO A 250 4.65 -0.37 -29.00
N HIS A 251 5.45 0.57 -29.52
CA HIS A 251 6.17 0.42 -30.79
C HIS A 251 7.19 -0.74 -30.82
N ASN A 252 7.63 -1.24 -29.66
CA ASN A 252 8.57 -2.35 -29.58
C ASN A 252 7.83 -3.64 -29.20
N ASN A 253 7.76 -4.58 -30.13
CA ASN A 253 6.90 -5.76 -30.14
C ASN A 253 7.38 -6.87 -29.18
N THR A 254 7.82 -6.51 -27.98
CA THR A 254 8.47 -7.40 -27.00
C THR A 254 7.50 -8.18 -26.10
N TYR A 255 6.19 -8.09 -26.33
CA TYR A 255 5.20 -8.63 -25.38
C TYR A 255 4.59 -9.97 -25.81
N LYS A 256 4.60 -10.93 -24.88
CA LYS A 256 3.93 -12.23 -24.95
C LYS A 256 2.79 -12.25 -23.92
N SER A 257 1.58 -11.93 -24.35
CA SER A 257 0.39 -12.14 -23.52
C SER A 257 -0.67 -12.88 -24.30
N ASP A 258 -1.19 -13.93 -23.68
CA ASP A 258 -2.31 -14.75 -24.16
C ASP A 258 -3.67 -14.02 -24.09
N VAL A 259 -3.68 -12.68 -23.99
CA VAL A 259 -4.89 -11.88 -23.92
C VAL A 259 -5.59 -11.91 -25.28
N ARG A 260 -6.57 -12.81 -25.36
CA ARG A 260 -7.45 -12.98 -26.52
C ARG A 260 -8.38 -11.77 -26.60
N SER A 261 -8.47 -11.23 -27.82
CA SER A 261 -9.29 -10.10 -28.27
C SER A 261 -8.60 -8.75 -28.18
N ALA A 262 -8.00 -8.32 -29.29
CA ALA A 262 -7.59 -6.95 -29.56
C ALA A 262 -8.43 -6.40 -30.72
N VAL A 263 -9.20 -5.33 -30.49
CA VAL A 263 -9.65 -4.46 -31.60
C VAL A 263 -8.47 -3.58 -31.93
N TYR A 264 -8.01 -3.63 -33.18
CA TYR A 264 -7.03 -2.69 -33.71
C TYR A 264 -7.80 -1.62 -34.45
N SER A 265 -7.66 -0.38 -34.01
CA SER A 265 -8.00 0.76 -34.84
C SER A 265 -6.80 1.68 -35.01
N SER A 266 -6.68 2.23 -36.22
CA SER A 266 -5.77 3.34 -36.50
C SER A 266 -6.55 4.65 -36.47
N THR A 267 -6.52 5.35 -35.34
CA THR A 267 -7.01 6.72 -35.25
C THR A 267 -5.87 7.67 -34.92
N GLN A 268 -5.78 8.76 -35.69
CA GLN A 268 -4.80 9.83 -35.45
C GLN A 268 -3.35 9.32 -35.30
N GLY A 269 -2.97 8.29 -36.08
CA GLY A 269 -1.62 7.70 -36.06
C GLY A 269 -1.33 6.74 -34.89
N HIS A 270 -2.30 6.46 -34.02
CA HIS A 270 -2.15 5.51 -32.91
C HIS A 270 -2.80 4.18 -33.26
N VAL A 271 -2.20 3.08 -32.79
CA VAL A 271 -2.83 1.76 -32.82
C VAL A 271 -3.51 1.54 -31.47
N CYS A 272 -4.84 1.72 -31.45
CA CYS A 272 -5.67 1.52 -30.28
C CYS A 272 -5.89 0.03 -30.04
N ILE A 273 -5.79 -0.41 -28.77
CA ILE A 273 -6.03 -1.79 -28.38
C ILE A 273 -6.90 -1.84 -27.13
N THR A 274 -7.88 -2.74 -27.16
CA THR A 274 -8.80 -3.06 -26.06
C THR A 274 -8.78 -4.56 -25.82
N ILE A 275 -9.24 -5.00 -24.65
CA ILE A 275 -9.40 -6.42 -24.32
C ILE A 275 -10.88 -6.77 -24.27
N GLY A 276 -11.26 -7.85 -24.97
CA GLY A 276 -12.67 -8.20 -25.12
C GLY A 276 -13.33 -8.71 -23.85
N SER A 277 -12.65 -9.61 -23.15
CA SER A 277 -13.04 -10.07 -21.84
C SER A 277 -11.78 -10.48 -21.11
N SER A 278 -11.54 -9.84 -19.98
CA SER A 278 -10.52 -10.27 -19.04
C SER A 278 -11.20 -10.63 -17.74
N VAL A 279 -12.17 -11.54 -17.83
CA VAL A 279 -12.50 -12.38 -16.68
C VAL A 279 -11.32 -13.32 -16.48
N ARG A 280 -10.17 -12.75 -16.10
CA ARG A 280 -9.28 -13.47 -15.24
C ARG A 280 -9.96 -13.56 -13.91
N SER A 281 -9.55 -14.61 -13.27
CA SER A 281 -10.24 -15.21 -12.20
C SER A 281 -10.20 -14.23 -11.03
N GLY A 282 -11.17 -13.34 -10.90
CA GLY A 282 -11.01 -12.15 -10.03
C GLY A 282 -12.31 -11.46 -9.68
N GLY A 283 -13.36 -11.76 -10.45
CA GLY A 283 -14.61 -11.01 -10.44
C GLY A 283 -14.50 -9.59 -11.03
N ARG A 284 -13.32 -8.96 -11.08
CA ARG A 284 -13.12 -7.68 -11.78
C ARG A 284 -12.64 -7.93 -13.21
N ASP A 285 -13.42 -7.42 -14.16
CA ASP A 285 -13.05 -7.40 -15.57
C ASP A 285 -12.11 -6.21 -15.81
N TYR A 286 -10.81 -6.49 -15.94
CA TYR A 286 -9.80 -5.47 -16.29
C TYR A 286 -10.02 -4.86 -17.67
N ALA A 287 -11.00 -5.36 -18.43
CA ALA A 287 -11.39 -4.82 -19.71
C ALA A 287 -12.10 -3.49 -19.59
N TYR A 288 -12.57 -3.11 -18.40
CA TYR A 288 -13.14 -1.80 -18.16
C TYR A 288 -12.16 -0.90 -17.46
N VAL A 289 -12.31 0.39 -17.69
CA VAL A 289 -11.60 1.42 -16.94
C VAL A 289 -11.89 1.26 -15.45
N ALA A 290 -10.84 1.28 -14.64
CA ALA A 290 -10.95 1.12 -13.19
C ALA A 290 -11.72 2.28 -12.54
N ASP A 291 -12.51 1.98 -11.52
CA ASP A 291 -13.15 2.99 -10.70
C ASP A 291 -12.11 3.93 -10.07
N GLY A 292 -12.41 5.23 -10.02
CA GLY A 292 -11.50 6.28 -9.58
C GLY A 292 -10.62 6.88 -10.69
N THR A 293 -10.61 6.30 -11.89
CA THR A 293 -9.86 6.85 -13.03
C THR A 293 -10.49 8.14 -13.54
N VAL A 294 -9.68 9.15 -13.85
CA VAL A 294 -10.14 10.44 -14.39
C VAL A 294 -10.84 10.26 -15.72
N CYS A 295 -12.02 10.87 -15.85
CA CYS A 295 -12.80 10.90 -17.10
C CYS A 295 -13.22 12.32 -17.50
N GLY A 296 -12.87 13.32 -16.71
CA GLY A 296 -13.19 14.72 -16.97
C GLY A 296 -12.64 15.62 -15.86
N SER A 297 -12.79 16.93 -16.04
CA SER A 297 -12.42 17.90 -15.00
C SER A 297 -13.27 17.68 -13.75
N GLN A 298 -12.63 17.38 -12.62
CA GLN A 298 -13.31 17.04 -11.35
C GLN A 298 -14.26 15.84 -11.47
N MET A 299 -13.95 14.89 -12.36
CA MET A 299 -14.75 13.69 -12.55
C MET A 299 -13.88 12.43 -12.62
N TYR A 300 -14.41 11.34 -12.05
CA TYR A 300 -13.83 10.01 -12.20
C TYR A 300 -14.87 8.97 -12.59
N CYS A 301 -14.41 7.80 -13.00
CA CYS A 301 -15.27 6.66 -13.31
C CYS A 301 -15.75 5.97 -12.02
N ILE A 302 -17.05 5.69 -11.94
CA ILE A 302 -17.63 4.75 -10.95
C ILE A 302 -18.66 3.89 -11.64
N ASN A 303 -18.49 2.57 -11.55
CA ASN A 303 -19.41 1.60 -12.13
C ASN A 303 -19.68 1.91 -13.62
N LYS A 304 -18.61 2.23 -14.36
CA LYS A 304 -18.60 2.54 -15.80
C LYS A 304 -19.33 3.84 -16.19
N THR A 305 -19.61 4.71 -15.24
CA THR A 305 -20.20 6.05 -15.48
C THR A 305 -19.22 7.11 -15.03
N CYS A 306 -19.08 8.18 -15.80
CA CYS A 306 -18.28 9.35 -15.43
C CYS A 306 -19.09 10.23 -14.48
N LYS A 307 -18.62 10.38 -13.24
CA LYS A 307 -19.31 11.11 -12.17
C LYS A 307 -18.39 12.15 -11.57
N GLU A 308 -19.00 13.21 -11.02
CA GLU A 308 -18.27 14.19 -10.22
C GLU A 308 -17.59 13.53 -9.03
N VAL A 309 -16.36 13.95 -8.76
CA VAL A 309 -15.63 13.53 -7.57
C VAL A 309 -16.37 14.07 -6.35
N PRO A 310 -16.75 13.23 -5.37
CA PRO A 310 -17.39 13.67 -4.14
C PRO A 310 -16.35 14.34 -3.23
N LEU A 311 -15.92 15.56 -3.59
CA LEU A 311 -14.94 16.37 -2.87
C LEU A 311 -15.38 16.76 -1.45
N MET A 312 -16.68 16.60 -1.15
CA MET A 312 -17.33 17.01 0.11
C MET A 312 -18.12 15.86 0.76
N GLY A 313 -18.00 14.63 0.25
CA GLY A 313 -18.96 13.54 0.54
C GLY A 313 -18.84 12.87 1.92
N TYR A 314 -17.76 13.09 2.67
CA TYR A 314 -17.51 12.37 3.93
C TYR A 314 -16.78 13.23 4.95
N ASN A 315 -17.49 13.92 5.85
CA ASN A 315 -17.09 14.43 7.19
C ASN A 315 -15.65 14.94 7.49
N CYS A 316 -14.82 15.20 6.47
CA CYS A 316 -13.41 15.51 6.62
C CYS A 316 -12.98 16.44 5.49
N ASN A 317 -13.02 17.74 5.76
CA ASN A 317 -12.40 18.75 4.91
C ASN A 317 -10.98 18.97 5.45
N ALA A 318 -9.95 18.52 4.71
CA ALA A 318 -8.57 18.56 5.16
C ALA A 318 -8.06 19.99 5.44
N THR A 319 -8.57 20.99 4.72
CA THR A 319 -8.21 22.40 4.92
C THR A 319 -8.64 22.89 6.30
N THR A 320 -9.80 22.46 6.79
CA THR A 320 -10.32 22.88 8.09
C THR A 320 -9.96 21.89 9.20
N LYS A 321 -10.25 20.60 9.02
CA LYS A 321 -10.04 19.55 10.02
C LYS A 321 -8.56 19.23 10.23
N CYS A 322 -7.78 19.17 9.15
CA CYS A 322 -6.34 18.88 9.19
C CYS A 322 -5.49 20.15 9.05
N ARG A 323 -6.11 21.34 9.16
CA ARG A 323 -5.45 22.65 9.08
C ARG A 323 -4.57 22.85 7.82
N GLY A 324 -4.87 22.13 6.75
CA GLY A 324 -4.05 22.12 5.52
C GLY A 324 -2.68 21.43 5.66
N ASN A 325 -2.39 20.79 6.80
CA ASN A 325 -1.11 20.14 7.10
C ASN A 325 -1.19 18.61 7.05
N GLY A 326 -2.16 18.08 6.32
CA GLY A 326 -2.43 16.66 6.19
C GLY A 326 -3.59 16.41 5.23
N ILE A 327 -3.89 15.13 5.02
CA ILE A 327 -5.00 14.67 4.18
C ILE A 327 -5.92 13.77 4.99
N CYS A 328 -7.17 13.62 4.54
CA CYS A 328 -8.13 12.73 5.20
C CYS A 328 -7.89 11.28 4.77
N ASN A 329 -7.90 10.35 5.74
CA ASN A 329 -7.91 8.92 5.46
C ASN A 329 -9.34 8.38 5.22
N ASN A 330 -9.44 7.13 4.81
CA ASN A 330 -10.67 6.39 4.57
C ASN A 330 -11.58 6.21 5.80
N LEU A 331 -11.06 6.45 7.01
CA LEU A 331 -11.83 6.46 8.27
C LEU A 331 -12.32 7.88 8.65
N GLY A 332 -11.96 8.88 7.85
CA GLY A 332 -12.35 10.27 8.04
C GLY A 332 -11.49 11.04 9.03
N ASN A 333 -10.32 10.53 9.44
CA ASN A 333 -9.36 11.21 10.30
C ASN A 333 -8.18 11.77 9.50
N CYS A 334 -7.38 12.64 10.12
CA CYS A 334 -6.23 13.24 9.44
C CYS A 334 -5.02 12.32 9.46
N HIS A 335 -4.41 12.17 8.29
CA HIS A 335 -3.05 11.70 8.10
C HIS A 335 -2.15 12.93 7.89
N CYS A 336 -1.38 13.28 8.91
CA CYS A 336 -0.58 14.48 9.00
C CYS A 336 0.77 14.34 8.30
N LEU A 337 1.23 15.44 7.71
CA LEU A 337 2.57 15.55 7.14
C LEU A 337 3.64 15.53 8.25
N PRO A 338 4.89 15.15 7.94
CA PRO A 338 6.01 15.31 8.87
C PRO A 338 6.11 16.75 9.40
N GLY A 339 6.40 16.90 10.68
CA GLY A 339 6.36 18.17 11.41
C GLY A 339 5.00 18.53 12.00
N TYR A 340 3.96 17.72 11.76
CA TYR A 340 2.62 17.90 12.31
C TYR A 340 2.16 16.63 13.02
N ARG A 341 1.35 16.78 14.06
CA ARG A 341 0.87 15.63 14.88
C ARG A 341 -0.63 15.41 14.73
N PRO A 342 -1.09 14.15 14.68
CA PRO A 342 -2.51 13.83 14.85
C PRO A 342 -3.06 14.30 16.22
N PRO A 343 -4.38 14.53 16.36
CA PRO A 343 -5.44 14.24 15.38
C PRO A 343 -5.70 15.36 14.34
N ASP A 344 -5.31 16.61 14.61
CA ASP A 344 -5.73 17.78 13.80
C ASP A 344 -4.59 18.41 12.99
N CYS A 345 -3.43 17.74 12.93
CA CYS A 345 -2.21 18.21 12.27
C CYS A 345 -1.74 19.58 12.77
N GLU A 346 -1.64 19.70 14.09
CA GLU A 346 -0.98 20.83 14.74
C GLU A 346 0.53 20.73 14.59
N LEU A 347 1.19 21.88 14.44
CA LEU A 347 2.63 21.97 14.29
C LEU A 347 3.32 21.39 15.54
N GLN A 348 4.14 20.36 15.33
CA GLN A 348 5.03 19.81 16.34
C GLN A 348 6.37 19.48 15.69
N ILE A 349 7.38 20.29 16.02
CA ILE A 349 8.73 20.14 15.48
C ILE A 349 9.26 18.73 15.80
N GLY A 350 9.68 18.01 14.76
CA GLY A 350 10.20 16.65 14.88
C GLY A 350 9.12 15.56 14.91
N SER A 351 7.84 15.89 14.77
CA SER A 351 6.79 14.88 14.57
C SER A 351 7.02 14.10 13.27
N PRO A 352 6.93 12.76 13.26
CA PRO A 352 7.00 11.96 12.05
C PRO A 352 5.76 12.11 11.15
N GLY A 353 4.68 12.74 11.63
CA GLY A 353 3.40 12.76 10.93
C GLY A 353 2.53 11.57 11.33
N GLY A 354 1.70 11.09 10.41
CA GLY A 354 0.88 9.89 10.59
C GLY A 354 -0.57 10.17 10.93
N SER A 355 -1.31 9.18 11.42
CA SER A 355 -2.72 9.27 11.80
C SER A 355 -2.93 8.69 13.20
N ILE A 356 -4.05 9.02 13.85
CA ILE A 356 -4.48 8.29 15.05
C ILE A 356 -4.85 6.83 14.76
N ASP A 357 -5.12 6.52 13.49
CA ASP A 357 -5.53 5.21 13.02
C ASP A 357 -4.36 4.36 12.52
N ASP A 358 -3.11 4.84 12.53
CA ASP A 358 -1.95 4.14 11.94
C ASP A 358 -1.23 3.19 12.92
N GLY A 359 -1.72 3.11 14.16
CA GLY A 359 -1.21 2.22 15.20
C GLY A 359 0.15 2.64 15.77
N ASN A 360 0.72 3.76 15.33
CA ASN A 360 1.93 4.31 15.93
C ASN A 360 1.61 5.01 17.25
N ASP A 361 2.36 4.70 18.32
CA ASP A 361 2.21 5.42 19.58
C ASP A 361 2.97 6.76 19.50
N HIS A 362 2.23 7.79 19.08
CA HIS A 362 2.69 9.18 18.98
C HIS A 362 3.15 9.76 20.34
N LYS A 363 3.00 9.04 21.46
CA LYS A 363 3.60 9.42 22.77
C LYS A 363 5.13 9.35 22.78
N SER A 364 5.74 8.56 21.89
CA SER A 364 7.18 8.25 21.90
C SER A 364 8.09 9.35 21.32
N VAL A 365 7.54 10.34 20.61
CA VAL A 365 8.32 11.45 20.00
C VAL A 365 8.65 12.57 21.01
N THR A 366 8.74 12.22 22.30
CA THR A 366 9.33 13.10 23.33
C THR A 366 10.80 12.74 23.60
N ILE A 367 11.34 11.66 23.00
CA ILE A 367 12.58 11.04 23.49
C ILE A 367 13.85 11.35 22.66
N PHE A 368 13.78 11.84 21.41
CA PHE A 368 15.01 12.08 20.62
C PHE A 368 15.50 13.53 20.52
N THR A 369 14.80 14.51 21.10
CA THR A 369 15.28 15.92 21.20
C THR A 369 15.65 16.36 22.61
N LYS A 370 15.70 15.43 23.57
CA LYS A 370 16.38 15.67 24.85
C LYS A 370 17.82 15.15 24.81
N LYS A 371 18.56 15.47 23.74
CA LYS A 371 20.02 15.59 23.90
C LYS A 371 20.18 16.79 24.83
N GLY A 372 20.41 16.53 26.11
CA GLY A 372 20.44 17.53 27.18
C GLY A 372 21.17 18.78 26.71
N TYR A 373 20.40 19.82 26.41
CA TYR A 373 20.91 21.16 26.18
C TYR A 373 21.34 21.63 27.57
N ASN A 374 22.55 21.26 27.97
CA ASN A 374 23.14 21.71 29.23
C ASN A 374 23.38 23.21 29.11
N THR A 375 22.44 24.01 29.61
CA THR A 375 22.51 25.47 29.72
C THR A 375 23.82 25.93 30.39
N HIS A 376 24.37 25.09 31.27
CA HIS A 376 25.66 25.30 31.93
C HIS A 376 26.88 25.25 30.99
N GLN A 377 26.86 24.38 29.97
CA GLN A 377 28.00 24.19 29.07
C GLN A 377 28.12 25.35 28.06
N ASN A 378 26.99 25.91 27.62
CA ASN A 378 26.97 27.13 26.80
C ASN A 378 27.38 28.38 27.58
N TRP A 379 27.03 28.51 28.87
CA TRP A 379 27.49 29.63 29.70
C TRP A 379 29.01 29.64 29.89
N LEU A 380 29.63 28.46 30.06
CA LEU A 380 31.09 28.34 30.14
C LEU A 380 31.77 28.68 28.81
N ILE A 381 31.22 28.23 27.69
CA ILE A 381 31.74 28.53 26.36
C ILE A 381 31.59 30.02 26.04
N LEU A 382 30.43 30.63 26.33
CA LEU A 382 30.18 32.05 26.12
C LEU A 382 31.07 32.93 27.02
N SER A 383 31.24 32.53 28.28
CA SER A 383 32.17 33.17 29.22
C SER A 383 33.61 33.11 28.69
N PHE A 384 34.04 31.96 28.17
CA PHE A 384 35.37 31.82 27.58
C PHE A 384 35.58 32.75 26.37
N TYR A 385 34.61 32.84 25.46
CA TYR A 385 34.71 33.73 24.29
C TYR A 385 34.66 35.23 24.65
N ILE A 386 34.03 35.61 25.75
CA ILE A 386 34.00 37.00 26.21
C ILE A 386 35.28 37.32 26.99
N VAL A 387 35.73 36.43 27.89
CA VAL A 387 36.83 36.69 28.82
C VAL A 387 38.21 36.55 28.15
N LEU A 388 38.39 35.61 27.22
CA LEU A 388 39.66 35.37 26.53
C LEU A 388 40.19 36.61 25.76
N PRO A 389 39.38 37.36 24.98
CA PRO A 389 39.81 38.61 24.36
C PRO A 389 40.29 39.65 25.37
N PHE A 390 39.60 39.81 26.51
CA PHE A 390 40.02 40.77 27.53
C PHE A 390 41.35 40.38 28.17
N PHE A 391 41.58 39.08 28.43
CA PHE A 391 42.87 38.62 28.92
C PHE A 391 44.00 38.84 27.92
N ILE A 392 43.76 38.60 26.63
CA ILE A 392 44.75 38.85 25.57
C ILE A 392 45.08 40.35 25.46
N ILE A 393 44.07 41.22 25.51
CA ILE A 393 44.28 42.68 25.48
C ILE A 393 45.05 43.13 26.72
N PHE A 394 44.72 42.59 27.89
CA PHE A 394 45.38 42.93 29.15
C PHE A 394 46.86 42.49 29.16
N THR A 395 47.18 41.29 28.68
CA THR A 395 48.57 40.84 28.56
C THR A 395 49.36 41.66 27.55
N ILE A 396 48.77 42.01 26.41
CA ILE A 396 49.39 42.93 25.44
C ILE A 396 49.65 44.30 26.07
N MET A 397 48.70 44.85 26.85
CA MET A 397 48.90 46.10 27.56
C MET A 397 50.03 46.03 28.60
N ILE A 398 50.12 44.93 29.36
CA ILE A 398 51.23 44.73 30.30
C ILE A 398 52.57 44.60 29.58
N MET A 399 52.63 43.82 28.50
CA MET A 399 53.85 43.66 27.70
C MET A 399 54.29 45.00 27.13
N LYS A 400 53.37 45.78 26.55
CA LYS A 400 53.66 47.11 26.01
C LYS A 400 54.08 48.10 27.11
N ARG A 401 53.46 48.03 28.29
CA ARG A 401 53.87 48.83 29.47
C ARG A 401 55.26 48.45 29.96
N ASN A 402 55.62 47.17 29.95
CA ASN A 402 56.95 46.70 30.32
C ASN A 402 58.01 47.07 29.28
N GLU A 403 57.70 47.04 27.99
CA GLU A 403 58.59 47.56 26.94
C GLU A 403 58.83 49.06 27.08
N MET A 404 57.78 49.85 27.31
CA MET A 404 57.91 51.28 27.61
C MET A 404 58.79 51.53 28.85
N ARG A 405 58.61 50.74 29.92
CA ARG A 405 59.45 50.84 31.13
C ARG A 405 60.91 50.47 30.87
N LYS A 406 61.16 49.47 30.03
CA LYS A 406 62.53 49.09 29.62
C LYS A 406 63.17 50.17 28.73
N SER A 407 62.40 50.86 27.88
CA SER A 407 62.89 51.96 27.06
C SER A 407 63.25 53.18 27.91
N CYS A 408 62.41 53.55 28.89
CA CYS A 408 62.74 54.64 29.84
C CYS A 408 63.95 54.32 30.73
N ASN A 409 64.12 53.06 31.14
CA ASN A 409 65.32 52.64 31.90
C ASN A 409 66.59 52.57 31.02
N LYS A 410 66.45 52.53 29.69
CA LYS A 410 67.57 52.56 28.74
C LYS A 410 68.03 54.00 28.48
N GLU A 411 67.08 54.94 28.37
CA GLU A 411 67.39 56.39 28.30
C GLU A 411 68.02 56.92 29.59
N SER A 412 67.63 56.41 30.76
CA SER A 412 68.26 56.82 32.03
C SER A 412 69.66 56.24 32.26
N ALA A 413 70.02 55.15 31.56
CA ALA A 413 71.36 54.55 31.64
C ALA A 413 72.36 55.15 30.61
N GLU A 414 71.87 55.92 29.64
CA GLU A 414 72.69 56.63 28.65
C GLU A 414 72.98 58.09 29.07
N TYR A 415 72.44 58.54 30.22
CA TYR A 415 72.71 59.84 30.84
C TYR A 415 73.68 59.77 32.05
N GLU A 416 74.15 58.57 32.43
CA GLU A 416 75.19 58.33 33.45
C GLU A 416 76.43 57.61 32.86
N ARG A 417 76.91 58.06 31.69
CA ARG A 417 78.23 57.66 31.18
C ARG A 417 78.95 58.82 30.50
#